data_AF-A0A4Q0AWQ3-F1
#
_entry.id   AF-A0A4Q0AWQ3-F1
#
_cell.length_a   1.000
_cell.length_b   1.000
_cell.length_c   1.000
_cell.angle_alpha   90.00
_cell.angle_beta   90.00
_cell.angle_gamma   90.00
#
_symmetry.space_group_name_H-M   'P 1'
#
loop_
_entity.id
_entity.type
_entity.pdbx_description
1 polymer ?
#
loop_
_entity_poly.entity_id
_entity_poly.type
_entity_poly.pdbx_seq_one_letter_code
_entity_poly.pdbx_strand_id
1 'polypeptide(L)'
;MKRKVMRSLMISCLKATELIEKKSLMPLLWIEKIKLKVHLSLCDLCVHYEHQSKVIDDWMKTEKTDINIPVSDTNTLQQRILKSLPSQE
;
A
#
# COMPACT_ATOMS: atom_id res chain seq x y z
N MET A 1 -24.59 -26.66 -13.45
CA MET A 1 -23.51 -25.72 -13.89
C MET A 1 -23.47 -24.39 -13.11
N LYS A 2 -24.61 -23.71 -12.85
CA LYS A 2 -24.64 -22.34 -12.27
C LYS A 2 -24.00 -22.19 -10.88
N ARG A 3 -24.17 -23.17 -9.98
CA ARG A 3 -23.65 -23.12 -8.59
C ARG A 3 -22.12 -23.24 -8.46
N LYS A 4 -21.47 -23.92 -9.41
CA LYS A 4 -20.02 -24.18 -9.38
C LYS A 4 -19.22 -22.91 -9.75
N VAL A 5 -19.77 -22.11 -10.66
CA VAL A 5 -19.22 -20.81 -11.08
C VAL A 5 -19.31 -19.78 -9.96
N MET A 6 -20.44 -19.69 -9.25
CA MET A 6 -20.59 -18.80 -8.09
C MET A 6 -19.56 -19.08 -6.98
N ARG A 7 -19.31 -20.35 -6.65
CA ARG A 7 -18.29 -20.71 -5.65
C ARG A 7 -16.85 -20.41 -6.09
N SER A 8 -16.55 -20.45 -7.38
CA SER A 8 -15.22 -20.14 -7.91
C SER A 8 -14.93 -18.64 -7.97
N LEU A 9 -15.99 -17.83 -8.06
CA LEU A 9 -15.94 -16.37 -8.09
C LEU A 9 -16.05 -15.72 -6.70
N MET A 10 -16.66 -16.42 -5.73
CA MET A 10 -16.69 -15.99 -4.34
C MET A 10 -15.34 -16.21 -3.67
N ILE A 11 -14.58 -15.12 -3.53
CA ILE A 11 -13.40 -15.06 -2.68
C ILE A 11 -13.80 -14.70 -1.24
N SER A 12 -12.96 -15.04 -0.26
CA SER A 12 -13.16 -14.63 1.14
C SER A 12 -12.89 -13.14 1.35
N CYS A 13 -13.40 -12.56 2.43
CA CYS A 13 -13.09 -11.16 2.79
C CYS A 13 -11.58 -10.93 2.91
N LEU A 14 -10.84 -11.88 3.49
CA LEU A 14 -9.37 -11.83 3.58
C LEU A 14 -8.71 -11.71 2.20
N LYS A 15 -9.19 -12.49 1.22
CA LYS A 15 -8.66 -12.41 -0.14
C LYS A 15 -9.09 -11.13 -0.84
N ALA A 16 -10.29 -10.63 -0.55
CA ALA A 16 -10.75 -9.35 -1.09
C ALA A 16 -9.90 -8.19 -0.58
N THR A 17 -9.61 -8.12 0.73
CA THR A 17 -8.72 -7.09 1.31
C THR A 17 -7.30 -7.19 0.73
N GLU A 18 -6.76 -8.40 0.56
CA GLU A 18 -5.48 -8.59 -0.12
C GLU A 18 -5.48 -8.02 -1.55
N LEU A 19 -6.54 -8.26 -2.34
CA LEU A 19 -6.65 -7.72 -3.70
C LEU A 19 -6.88 -6.21 -3.72
N ILE A 20 -7.55 -5.63 -2.73
CA ILE A 20 -7.72 -4.18 -2.58
C ILE A 20 -6.36 -3.51 -2.39
N GLU A 21 -5.56 -3.99 -1.43
CA GLU A 21 -4.22 -3.47 -1.18
C GLU A 21 -3.29 -3.69 -2.38
N LYS A 22 -3.35 -4.88 -2.97
CA LYS A 22 -2.57 -5.20 -4.18
C LYS A 22 -2.89 -4.21 -5.30
N LYS A 23 -4.16 -3.84 -5.53
CA LYS A 23 -4.55 -2.89 -6.59
C LYS A 23 -3.93 -1.50 -6.39
N SER A 24 -3.65 -1.10 -5.14
CA SER A 24 -3.05 0.19 -4.82
C SER A 24 -1.56 0.24 -5.15
N LEU A 25 -0.87 -0.89 -4.97
CA LEU A 25 0.56 -1.01 -5.22
C LEU A 25 0.89 -1.43 -6.66
N MET A 26 0.04 -2.27 -7.28
CA MET A 26 0.27 -2.86 -8.59
C MET A 26 -1.03 -3.23 -9.32
N PRO A 27 -1.04 -3.30 -10.65
CA PRO A 27 -2.24 -3.70 -11.37
C PRO A 27 -2.64 -5.15 -11.07
N LEU A 28 -3.94 -5.36 -10.81
CA LEU A 28 -4.53 -6.69 -10.69
C LEU A 28 -4.63 -7.41 -12.04
N LEU A 29 -4.53 -8.74 -12.01
CA LEU A 29 -4.86 -9.57 -13.17
C LEU A 29 -6.36 -9.45 -13.49
N TRP A 30 -6.74 -9.65 -14.75
CA TRP A 30 -8.13 -9.56 -15.20
C TRP A 30 -9.10 -10.43 -14.38
N ILE A 31 -8.69 -11.66 -14.06
CA ILE A 31 -9.50 -12.56 -13.22
C ILE A 31 -9.63 -12.07 -11.79
N GLU A 32 -8.58 -11.45 -11.23
CA GLU A 32 -8.60 -10.86 -9.89
C GLU A 32 -9.53 -9.65 -9.85
N LYS A 33 -9.50 -8.79 -10.88
CA LYS A 33 -10.42 -7.65 -11.01
C LYS A 33 -11.88 -8.10 -11.02
N ILE A 34 -12.21 -9.14 -11.79
CA ILE A 34 -13.58 -9.67 -11.87
C ILE A 34 -14.01 -10.24 -10.51
N LYS A 35 -13.17 -11.07 -9.87
CA LYS A 35 -13.47 -11.67 -8.56
C LYS A 35 -13.67 -10.60 -7.48
N LEU A 36 -12.80 -9.60 -7.43
CA LEU A 36 -12.91 -8.49 -6.49
C LEU A 36 -14.19 -7.69 -6.74
N LYS A 37 -14.50 -7.36 -8.00
CA LYS A 37 -15.74 -6.62 -8.35
C LYS A 37 -17.00 -7.35 -7.92
N VAL A 38 -17.05 -8.68 -8.13
CA VAL A 38 -18.18 -9.50 -7.67
C VAL A 38 -18.27 -9.49 -6.14
N HIS A 39 -17.15 -9.65 -5.43
CA HIS A 39 -17.17 -9.63 -3.96
C HIS A 39 -17.63 -8.28 -3.40
N LEU A 40 -17.14 -7.16 -3.95
CA LEU A 40 -17.53 -5.81 -3.54
C LEU A 40 -19.00 -5.50 -3.82
N SER A 41 -19.62 -6.12 -4.83
CA SER A 41 -21.07 -5.98 -5.06
C SER A 41 -21.95 -6.70 -4.02
N LEU A 42 -21.37 -7.53 -3.15
CA LEU A 42 -22.09 -8.40 -2.22
C LEU A 42 -21.72 -8.16 -0.75
N CYS A 43 -20.60 -7.50 -0.47
CA CYS A 43 -20.05 -7.36 0.88
C CYS A 43 -19.78 -5.89 1.19
N ASP A 44 -20.71 -5.27 1.91
CA ASP A 44 -20.62 -3.85 2.28
C ASP A 44 -19.37 -3.54 3.14
N LEU A 45 -18.95 -4.48 3.99
CA LEU A 45 -17.75 -4.31 4.82
C LEU A 45 -16.50 -4.12 3.96
N CYS A 46 -16.35 -4.91 2.90
CA CYS A 46 -15.22 -4.78 1.98
C CYS A 46 -15.30 -3.51 1.13
N VAL A 47 -16.51 -3.00 0.82
CA VAL A 47 -16.69 -1.69 0.17
C VAL A 47 -16.22 -0.56 1.08
N HIS A 48 -16.60 -0.59 2.36
CA HIS A 48 -16.14 0.40 3.33
C HIS A 48 -14.63 0.34 3.54
N TYR A 49 -14.07 -0.87 3.64
CA TYR A 49 -12.63 -1.06 3.74
C TYR A 49 -11.90 -0.49 2.51
N GLU A 50 -12.38 -0.74 1.29
CA GLU A 50 -11.78 -0.19 0.06
C GLU A 50 -11.73 1.34 0.09
N HIS A 51 -12.81 1.98 0.56
CA HIS A 51 -12.85 3.42 0.71
C HIS A 51 -11.85 3.92 1.77
N GLN A 52 -11.79 3.27 2.94
CA GLN A 52 -10.85 3.63 4.01
C GLN A 52 -9.39 3.47 3.59
N SER A 53 -9.06 2.33 2.96
CA SER A 53 -7.72 2.04 2.43
C SER A 53 -7.30 3.12 1.43
N LYS A 54 -8.17 3.49 0.49
CA LYS A 54 -7.90 4.56 -0.46
C LYS A 54 -7.65 5.92 0.20
N VAL A 55 -8.42 6.28 1.22
CA VAL A 55 -8.22 7.54 1.97
C VAL A 55 -6.84 7.57 2.62
N ILE A 56 -6.43 6.45 3.24
CA ILE A 56 -5.10 6.32 3.86
C ILE A 56 -4.01 6.48 2.80
N ASP A 57 -4.14 5.80 1.66
CA ASP A 57 -3.17 5.90 0.56
C ASP A 57 -3.07 7.31 0.00
N ASP A 58 -4.20 8.00 -0.15
CA ASP A 58 -4.23 9.37 -0.66
C ASP A 58 -3.60 10.35 0.35
N TRP A 59 -3.78 10.14 1.65
CA TRP A 59 -3.06 10.88 2.70
C TRP A 59 -1.55 10.64 2.63
N MET A 60 -1.11 9.38 2.54
CA MET A 60 0.31 9.04 2.43
C MET A 60 0.96 9.57 1.13
N LYS A 61 0.21 9.66 0.03
CA LYS A 61 0.70 10.29 -1.22
C LYS A 61 0.84 11.79 -1.08
N THR A 62 0.00 12.44 -0.27
CA THR A 62 0.03 13.90 -0.06
C THR A 62 1.26 14.34 0.74
N GLU A 63 1.79 13.48 1.62
CA GLU A 63 3.06 13.72 2.32
C GLU A 63 4.30 13.56 1.43
N LYS A 64 4.13 13.12 0.18
CA LYS A 64 5.12 13.37 -0.89
C LYS A 64 4.99 14.81 -1.40
N THR A 65 4.86 15.78 -0.51
CA THR A 65 5.59 17.02 -0.72
C THR A 65 7.00 16.62 -1.11
N ASP A 66 7.55 17.24 -2.15
CA ASP A 66 8.98 17.30 -2.34
C ASP A 66 9.59 17.64 -0.98
N ILE A 67 9.97 16.61 -0.24
CA ILE A 67 11.04 16.75 0.70
C ILE A 67 12.19 16.99 -0.27
N ASN A 68 12.37 18.25 -0.67
CA ASN A 68 13.66 18.89 -0.51
C ASN A 68 14.04 18.57 0.93
N ILE A 69 14.50 17.33 1.16
CA ILE A 69 15.44 17.03 2.19
C ILE A 69 16.54 17.96 1.71
N PRO A 70 16.74 19.14 2.32
CA PRO A 70 17.95 19.86 2.00
C PRO A 70 18.99 18.82 2.32
N VAL A 71 19.73 18.35 1.31
CA VAL A 71 20.75 17.30 1.46
C VAL A 71 21.48 17.67 2.73
N SER A 72 21.15 16.98 3.83
CA SER A 72 21.28 17.60 5.15
C SER A 72 22.76 17.61 5.39
N ASP A 73 23.38 18.77 5.17
CA ASP A 73 24.77 18.94 4.75
C ASP A 73 25.64 17.88 5.42
N THR A 74 25.75 16.72 4.74
CA THR A 74 26.21 15.49 5.38
C THR A 74 27.67 15.64 5.79
N ASN A 75 28.35 16.62 5.18
CA ASN A 75 29.64 17.12 5.60
C ASN A 75 29.61 17.62 7.05
N THR A 76 28.63 18.40 7.49
CA THR A 76 28.60 18.94 8.86
C THR A 76 28.38 17.86 9.93
N LEU A 77 27.66 16.79 9.57
CA LEU A 77 27.47 15.62 10.43
C LEU A 77 28.72 14.73 10.41
N GLN A 78 29.29 14.46 9.23
CA GLN A 78 30.55 13.72 9.08
C GLN A 78 31.70 14.41 9.85
N GLN A 79 31.84 15.72 9.73
CA GLN A 79 32.87 16.50 10.44
C GLN A 79 32.70 16.42 11.96
N ARG A 80 31.46 16.43 12.46
CA ARG A 80 31.18 16.25 13.90
C ARG A 80 31.53 14.84 14.37
N ILE A 81 31.19 13.81 13.58
CA ILE A 81 31.53 12.42 13.90
C ILE A 81 33.05 12.26 13.91
N LEU A 82 33.77 12.72 12.88
CA LEU A 82 35.23 12.64 12.79
C LEU A 82 35.92 13.39 13.94
N LYS A 83 35.42 14.56 14.33
CA LYS A 83 35.95 15.33 15.47
C LYS A 83 35.69 14.66 16.82
N SER A 84 34.66 13.81 16.92
CA SER A 84 34.29 13.09 18.14
C SER A 84 35.00 11.75 18.31
N LEU A 85 35.69 11.25 17.28
CA LEU A 85 36.51 10.05 17.39
C LEU A 85 37.85 10.43 18.06
N PRO A 86 38.21 9.84 19.21
CA PRO A 86 39.53 10.06 19.77
C PRO A 86 40.57 9.50 18.80
N SER A 87 41.62 10.29 18.55
CA SER A 87 42.80 9.85 17.79
C SER A 87 43.25 8.50 18.33
N GLN A 88 43.28 7.48 17.47
CA GLN A 88 43.92 6.22 17.79
C GLN A 88 45.43 6.48 17.75
N GLU A 89 45.97 6.89 18.89
CA GLU A 89 47.39 6.70 19.23
C GLU A 89 47.57 5.33 19.89
#